data_AF-A0A2V6U838-F1
#
_entry.id   AF-A0A2V6U838-F1
#
_cell.length_a   1.000
_cell.length_b   1.000
_cell.length_c   1.000
_cell.angle_alpha   90.00
_cell.angle_beta   90.00
_cell.angle_gamma   90.00
#
_symmetry.space_group_name_H-M   'P 1'
#
loop_
_entity.id
_entity.type
_entity.pdbx_description
1 polymer ?
#
loop_
_entity_poly.entity_id
_entity_poly.type
_entity_poly.pdbx_seq_one_letter_code
_entity_poly.pdbx_strand_id
1 'polypeptide(L)'
;MSRSRKIYLTGSRSDLRVPMREVALSGGEPPLVLYDTSGPYTDADAHPDIKRGLAPLRGPWVVGRGDVTELPGPTSHYRRQRDDDPSLGGVRFASVRRPLRARPGKVVTQMHYARRGELTSEMEFIALREGVEAAFVRDEVARGRAIIPANINHPESEPMIIGRKFLVKINANIGNSAVASSIEEEVEKMTWAIRWGADTVMDLSTGKNIHETREWILRNSPVPIGTVPIYQALEKVGGKAEDLTWDLYRDTLIEQAEQGVDYFTIHAGVLLRYVPLTAKRVTGIVSRGGSIMAKWCLAHHQESFLYTHFREICEIMAAYDISFSLGDGLRPGSGADANDEAQFAELDTLGELTKVAWEHDVQVMIEGPGHVPMHLIKENMDRQLEVCHEAPFYTLGPLTTD
;
A
#
# COMPACT_ATOMS: atom_id res chain seq x y z
N MET A 1 16.21 31.64 -3.33
CA MET A 1 15.53 31.04 -2.15
C MET A 1 14.15 30.60 -2.59
N SER A 2 13.70 29.40 -2.20
CA SER A 2 12.33 28.98 -2.48
C SER A 2 11.35 29.97 -1.85
N ARG A 3 10.32 30.39 -2.59
CA ARG A 3 9.21 31.21 -2.06
C ARG A 3 8.11 30.34 -1.41
N SER A 4 8.39 29.05 -1.20
CA SER A 4 7.45 28.12 -0.57
C SER A 4 7.78 27.85 0.89
N ARG A 5 6.76 27.69 1.73
CA ARG A 5 6.89 27.25 3.12
C ARG A 5 5.84 26.20 3.48
N LYS A 6 6.15 25.33 4.44
CA LYS A 6 5.16 24.45 5.05
C LYS A 6 4.15 25.28 5.84
N ILE A 7 2.88 24.96 5.71
CA ILE A 7 1.79 25.47 6.56
C ILE A 7 0.96 24.29 7.04
N TYR A 8 0.12 24.53 8.06
CA TYR A 8 -0.78 23.52 8.58
C TYR A 8 -2.21 24.05 8.67
N LEU A 9 -3.16 23.33 8.08
CA LEU A 9 -4.58 23.53 8.34
C LEU A 9 -4.93 22.81 9.64
N THR A 10 -5.58 23.48 10.58
CA THR A 10 -5.98 22.88 11.86
C THR A 10 -7.43 22.44 11.78
N GLY A 11 -7.70 21.18 12.13
CA GLY A 11 -9.07 20.65 12.19
C GLY A 11 -9.80 21.00 13.48
N SER A 12 -10.79 20.18 13.82
CA SER A 12 -11.62 20.31 15.02
C SER A 12 -10.83 20.22 16.33
N ARG A 13 -9.65 19.59 16.31
CA ARG A 13 -8.74 19.43 17.44
C ARG A 13 -7.37 19.99 17.10
N SER A 14 -6.68 20.54 18.11
CA SER A 14 -5.36 21.17 17.93
C SER A 14 -4.25 20.20 17.51
N ASP A 15 -4.42 18.90 17.77
CA ASP A 15 -3.51 17.84 17.33
C ASP A 15 -3.73 17.43 15.86
N LEU A 16 -4.88 17.77 15.28
CA LEU A 16 -5.19 17.46 13.88
C LEU A 16 -4.67 18.60 12.99
N ARG A 17 -3.39 18.50 12.63
CA ARG A 17 -2.72 19.46 11.75
C ARG A 17 -2.42 18.84 10.39
N VAL A 18 -3.02 19.37 9.34
CA VAL A 18 -2.92 18.87 7.96
C VAL A 18 -1.87 19.68 7.20
N PRO A 19 -0.77 19.06 6.76
CA PRO A 19 0.33 19.77 6.11
C PRO A 19 -0.02 20.14 4.67
N MET A 20 0.23 21.41 4.35
CA MET A 20 0.15 21.96 3.00
C MET A 20 1.40 22.79 2.72
N ARG A 21 1.60 23.16 1.45
CA ARG A 21 2.69 24.07 1.04
C ARG A 21 2.12 25.36 0.50
N GLU A 22 2.50 26.47 1.11
CA GLU A 22 2.11 27.80 0.65
C GLU A 22 3.23 28.40 -0.21
N VAL A 23 2.87 29.00 -1.36
CA VAL A 23 3.78 29.71 -2.26
C VAL A 23 3.39 31.19 -2.32
N ALA A 24 4.28 32.07 -1.88
CA ALA A 24 4.05 33.50 -1.94
C ALA A 24 4.12 34.01 -3.39
N LEU A 25 3.04 34.68 -3.83
CA LEU A 25 2.93 35.29 -5.14
C LEU A 25 3.36 36.77 -5.10
N SER A 26 3.77 37.32 -6.24
CA SER A 26 4.04 38.75 -6.39
C SER A 26 2.75 39.53 -6.69
N GLY A 27 2.78 40.85 -6.53
CA GLY A 27 1.68 41.73 -6.99
C GLY A 27 0.50 41.88 -6.02
N GLY A 28 0.63 41.39 -4.78
CA GLY A 28 -0.43 41.48 -3.77
C GLY A 28 -1.49 40.37 -3.85
N GLU A 29 -1.29 39.41 -4.76
CA GLU A 29 -2.14 38.22 -4.86
C GLU A 29 -2.03 37.34 -3.60
N PRO A 30 -3.13 36.69 -3.18
CA PRO A 30 -3.09 35.76 -2.06
C PRO A 30 -2.13 34.60 -2.37
N PRO A 31 -1.45 34.04 -1.35
CA PRO A 31 -0.56 32.91 -1.54
C PRO A 31 -1.28 31.69 -2.12
N LEU A 32 -0.58 30.94 -2.99
CA LEU A 32 -1.10 29.69 -3.54
C LEU A 32 -0.83 28.55 -2.56
N VAL A 33 -1.88 27.87 -2.10
CA VAL A 33 -1.78 26.68 -1.26
C VAL A 33 -1.80 25.44 -2.14
N LEU A 34 -0.81 24.57 -1.95
CA LEU A 34 -0.60 23.34 -2.70
C LEU A 34 -0.62 22.13 -1.76
N TYR A 35 -1.05 20.99 -2.29
CA TYR A 35 -0.88 19.70 -1.64
C TYR A 35 0.61 19.41 -1.41
N ASP A 36 0.94 18.78 -0.29
CA ASP A 36 2.32 18.52 0.11
C ASP A 36 2.44 17.18 0.83
N THR A 37 3.23 16.26 0.25
CA THR A 37 3.46 14.91 0.77
C THR A 37 4.82 14.76 1.44
N SER A 38 5.64 15.82 1.44
CA SER A 38 7.02 15.76 1.91
C SER A 38 7.19 15.60 3.42
N GLY A 39 6.08 15.61 4.17
CA GLY A 39 6.03 15.45 5.62
C GLY A 39 6.92 16.43 6.37
N PRO A 40 7.45 16.04 7.55
CA PRO A 40 8.28 16.90 8.38
C PRO A 40 9.63 17.31 7.75
N TYR A 41 10.06 16.67 6.66
CA TYR A 41 11.38 16.93 6.05
C TYR A 41 11.52 18.29 5.37
N THR A 42 10.41 18.98 5.10
CA THR A 42 10.40 20.34 4.52
C THR A 42 9.85 21.38 5.48
N ASP A 43 9.50 20.98 6.70
CA ASP A 43 9.12 21.89 7.76
C ASP A 43 10.39 22.46 8.41
N ALA A 44 10.53 23.79 8.40
CA ALA A 44 11.71 24.47 8.93
C ALA A 44 11.82 24.38 10.46
N ASP A 45 10.69 24.12 11.14
CA ASP A 45 10.64 23.97 12.60
C ASP A 45 10.86 22.50 13.04
N ALA A 46 10.76 21.55 12.10
CA ALA A 46 10.99 20.14 12.36
C ALA A 46 12.46 19.75 12.17
N HIS A 47 12.94 18.87 13.04
CA HIS A 47 14.31 18.35 13.01
C HIS A 47 14.27 16.81 13.04
N PRO A 48 13.82 16.15 11.94
CA PRO A 48 13.68 14.70 11.92
C PRO A 48 15.05 14.02 12.08
N ASP A 49 15.12 13.04 12.99
CA ASP A 49 16.28 12.18 13.20
C ASP A 49 15.96 10.79 12.67
N ILE A 50 16.59 10.41 11.55
CA ILE A 50 16.32 9.14 10.88
C ILE A 50 16.51 7.92 11.78
N LYS A 51 17.36 8.01 12.81
CA LYS A 51 17.64 6.92 13.75
C LYS A 51 16.57 6.77 14.83
N ARG A 52 15.75 7.80 15.02
CA ARG A 52 14.60 7.81 15.94
C ARG A 52 13.28 7.59 15.23
N GLY A 53 13.23 7.93 13.94
CA GLY A 53 12.00 7.92 13.14
C GLY A 53 11.17 9.19 13.36
N LEU A 54 10.10 9.29 12.59
CA LEU A 54 9.14 10.39 12.68
C LEU A 54 8.25 10.26 13.94
N ALA A 55 7.66 11.39 14.33
CA ALA A 55 6.70 11.40 15.44
C ALA A 55 5.44 10.59 15.06
N PRO A 56 4.91 9.75 15.96
CA PRO A 56 3.75 8.90 15.69
C PRO A 56 2.42 9.69 15.80
N LEU A 57 2.20 10.61 14.87
CA LEU A 57 1.04 11.53 14.83
C LEU A 57 -0.29 10.83 15.12
N ARG A 58 -0.57 9.71 14.44
CA ARG A 58 -1.86 9.01 14.54
C ARG A 58 -1.97 8.09 15.75
N GLY A 59 -0.90 7.86 16.50
CA GLY A 59 -0.87 6.92 17.62
C GLY A 59 -1.98 7.16 18.64
N PRO A 60 -2.15 8.40 19.15
CA PRO A 60 -3.26 8.74 20.04
C PRO A 60 -4.65 8.53 19.42
N TRP A 61 -4.82 8.71 18.11
CA TRP A 61 -6.09 8.52 17.43
C TRP A 61 -6.46 7.03 17.34
N VAL A 62 -5.49 6.18 17.00
CA VAL A 62 -5.66 4.74 16.91
C VAL A 62 -5.99 4.14 18.28
N VAL A 63 -5.22 4.48 19.31
CA VAL A 63 -5.44 3.97 20.67
C VAL A 63 -6.73 4.55 21.28
N GLY A 64 -7.02 5.83 21.03
CA GLY A 64 -8.17 6.53 21.59
C GLY A 64 -9.54 5.97 21.17
N ARG A 65 -9.62 5.25 20.04
CA ARG A 65 -10.86 4.55 19.61
C ARG A 65 -11.23 3.38 20.53
N GLY A 66 -10.24 2.78 21.22
CA GLY A 66 -10.47 1.67 22.14
C GLY A 66 -10.73 0.31 21.47
N ASP A 67 -10.49 0.19 20.16
CA ASP A 67 -10.71 -1.05 19.39
C ASP A 67 -9.44 -1.91 19.20
N VAL A 68 -8.27 -1.39 19.60
CA VAL A 68 -6.97 -2.09 19.52
C VAL A 68 -6.45 -2.55 20.89
N THR A 69 -5.55 -3.52 20.87
CA THR A 69 -4.73 -3.92 22.01
C THR A 69 -3.26 -3.98 21.60
N GLU A 70 -2.37 -3.62 22.52
CA GLU A 70 -0.93 -3.86 22.37
C GLU A 70 -0.64 -5.35 22.59
N LEU A 71 0.17 -5.93 21.69
CA LEU A 71 0.66 -7.29 21.80
C LEU A 71 1.92 -7.35 22.69
N PRO A 72 2.16 -8.45 23.43
CA PRO A 72 3.33 -8.56 24.31
C PRO A 72 4.67 -8.52 23.55
N GLY A 73 4.63 -8.84 22.25
CA GLY A 73 5.75 -8.83 21.32
C GLY A 73 5.27 -9.25 19.93
N PRO A 74 6.17 -9.33 18.94
CA PRO A 74 5.82 -9.75 17.59
C PRO A 74 5.33 -11.19 17.53
N THR A 75 4.28 -11.43 16.74
CA THR A 75 3.65 -12.75 16.61
C THR A 75 4.18 -13.55 15.42
N SER A 76 4.76 -12.90 14.41
CA SER A 76 5.48 -13.57 13.33
C SER A 76 6.68 -14.35 13.86
N HIS A 77 6.80 -15.60 13.42
CA HIS A 77 7.95 -16.45 13.71
C HIS A 77 9.22 -15.89 13.08
N TYR A 78 9.18 -15.49 11.80
CA TYR A 78 10.33 -14.92 11.12
C TYR A 78 10.81 -13.63 11.79
N ARG A 79 9.89 -12.73 12.17
CA ARG A 79 10.26 -11.50 12.90
C ARG A 79 10.99 -11.81 14.21
N ARG A 80 10.47 -12.72 15.03
CA ARG A 80 11.14 -13.13 16.29
C ARG A 80 12.54 -13.65 16.04
N GLN A 81 12.73 -14.50 15.02
CA GLN A 81 14.07 -15.00 14.67
C GLN A 81 15.04 -13.89 14.30
N ARG A 82 14.58 -12.86 13.56
CA ARG A 82 15.42 -11.72 13.19
C ARG A 82 15.70 -10.79 14.36
N ASP A 83 14.74 -10.60 15.26
CA ASP A 83 14.93 -9.81 16.49
C ASP A 83 15.99 -10.46 17.42
N ASP A 84 16.01 -11.80 17.48
CA ASP A 84 16.95 -12.57 18.31
C ASP A 84 18.33 -12.76 17.66
N ASP A 85 18.51 -12.44 16.38
CA ASP A 85 19.79 -12.60 15.67
C ASP A 85 20.77 -11.46 16.02
N PRO A 86 21.89 -11.74 16.71
CA PRO A 86 22.86 -10.71 17.10
C PRO A 86 23.62 -10.12 15.91
N SER A 87 23.72 -10.82 14.78
CA SER A 87 24.43 -10.35 13.58
C SER A 87 23.74 -9.15 12.92
N LEU A 88 22.45 -8.98 13.18
CA LEU A 88 21.63 -7.88 12.65
C LEU A 88 21.66 -6.63 13.53
N GLY A 89 22.36 -6.66 14.67
CA GLY A 89 22.40 -5.53 15.61
C GLY A 89 22.89 -4.22 14.99
N GLY A 90 23.77 -4.27 13.99
CA GLY A 90 24.28 -3.08 13.28
C GLY A 90 23.31 -2.46 12.27
N VAL A 91 22.27 -3.19 11.87
CA VAL A 91 21.28 -2.75 10.86
C VAL A 91 19.86 -2.63 11.42
N ARG A 92 19.61 -3.13 12.63
CA ARG A 92 18.30 -3.07 13.29
C ARG A 92 17.94 -1.64 13.69
N PHE A 93 16.69 -1.26 13.45
CA PHE A 93 16.17 0.02 13.92
C PHE A 93 16.09 0.05 15.45
N ALA A 94 16.54 1.13 16.08
CA ALA A 94 16.76 1.18 17.53
C ALA A 94 15.46 1.21 18.36
N SER A 95 14.39 1.80 17.83
CA SER A 95 13.12 1.99 18.55
C SER A 95 12.05 1.07 17.95
N VAL A 96 11.83 -0.08 18.58
CA VAL A 96 10.77 -1.02 18.18
C VAL A 96 9.58 -0.86 19.11
N ARG A 97 8.47 -0.34 18.58
CA ARG A 97 7.20 -0.31 19.30
C ARG A 97 6.59 -1.70 19.32
N ARG A 98 5.87 -2.00 20.39
CA ARG A 98 5.06 -3.22 20.44
C ARG A 98 3.93 -3.12 19.41
N PRO A 99 3.67 -4.19 18.65
CA PRO A 99 2.61 -4.15 17.65
C PRO A 99 1.23 -4.00 18.29
N LEU A 100 0.39 -3.19 17.69
CA LEU A 100 -1.04 -3.15 17.94
C LEU A 100 -1.75 -4.16 17.04
N ARG A 101 -2.87 -4.68 17.53
CA ARG A 101 -3.81 -5.52 16.78
C ARG A 101 -5.24 -5.18 17.20
N ALA A 102 -6.21 -5.36 16.31
CA ALA A 102 -7.62 -5.33 16.68
C ALA A 102 -7.92 -6.25 17.88
N ARG A 103 -8.76 -5.79 18.80
CA ARG A 103 -9.26 -6.61 19.90
C ARG A 103 -10.11 -7.76 19.35
N PRO A 104 -10.20 -8.91 20.05
CA PRO A 104 -11.10 -9.99 19.64
C PRO A 104 -12.53 -9.49 19.39
N GLY A 105 -13.10 -9.83 18.23
CA GLY A 105 -14.44 -9.41 17.81
C GLY A 105 -14.56 -7.94 17.35
N LYS A 106 -13.45 -7.22 17.21
CA LYS A 106 -13.40 -5.87 16.65
C LYS A 106 -12.77 -5.87 15.26
N VAL A 107 -13.23 -4.95 14.42
CA VAL A 107 -12.66 -4.62 13.11
C VAL A 107 -12.20 -3.17 13.18
N VAL A 108 -11.00 -2.89 12.67
CA VAL A 108 -10.34 -1.59 12.84
C VAL A 108 -10.15 -0.84 11.53
N THR A 109 -10.79 -1.28 10.45
CA THR A 109 -10.60 -0.71 9.13
C THR A 109 -11.35 0.60 8.92
N GLN A 110 -10.82 1.52 8.11
CA GLN A 110 -11.58 2.75 7.78
C GLN A 110 -12.92 2.43 7.08
N MET A 111 -12.99 1.38 6.26
CA MET A 111 -14.26 0.93 5.65
C MET A 111 -15.28 0.48 6.70
N HIS A 112 -14.86 -0.25 7.74
CA HIS A 112 -15.74 -0.67 8.82
C HIS A 112 -16.35 0.54 9.56
N TYR A 113 -15.53 1.51 9.95
CA TYR A 113 -16.01 2.73 10.59
C TYR A 113 -16.93 3.53 9.66
N ALA A 114 -16.58 3.65 8.38
CA ALA A 114 -17.35 4.39 7.40
C ALA A 114 -18.76 3.81 7.21
N ARG A 115 -18.89 2.47 7.11
CA ARG A 115 -20.17 1.77 6.98
C ARG A 115 -21.07 1.89 8.20
N ARG A 116 -20.48 2.12 9.38
CA ARG A 116 -21.20 2.44 10.62
C ARG A 116 -21.62 3.90 10.73
N GLY A 117 -21.29 4.73 9.73
CA GLY A 117 -21.60 6.15 9.72
C GLY A 117 -20.62 7.01 10.52
N GLU A 118 -19.51 6.44 10.99
CA GLU A 118 -18.56 7.11 11.89
C GLU A 118 -17.55 7.96 11.12
N LEU A 119 -17.19 9.10 11.70
CA LEU A 119 -16.13 9.97 11.19
C LEU A 119 -14.88 9.76 12.04
N THR A 120 -13.81 9.33 11.37
CA THR A 120 -12.52 9.10 12.00
C THR A 120 -11.62 10.34 11.87
N SER A 121 -10.60 10.46 12.71
CA SER A 121 -9.60 11.54 12.60
C SER A 121 -8.94 11.56 11.22
N GLU A 122 -8.69 10.39 10.65
CA GLU A 122 -8.15 10.21 9.30
C GLU A 122 -9.08 10.78 8.24
N MET A 123 -10.40 10.53 8.33
CA MET A 123 -11.39 11.07 7.39
C MET A 123 -11.46 12.60 7.47
N GLU A 124 -11.41 13.17 8.67
CA GLU A 124 -11.36 14.64 8.86
C GLU A 124 -10.05 15.24 8.33
N PHE A 125 -8.91 14.58 8.60
CA PHE A 125 -7.61 14.99 8.09
C PHE A 125 -7.61 15.09 6.56
N ILE A 126 -8.14 14.06 5.90
CA ILE A 126 -8.29 14.00 4.44
C ILE A 126 -9.24 15.08 3.94
N ALA A 127 -10.37 15.30 4.61
CA ALA A 127 -11.36 16.29 4.22
C ALA A 127 -10.74 17.69 4.08
N LEU A 128 -9.92 18.08 5.07
CA LEU A 128 -9.16 19.33 5.03
C LEU A 128 -8.08 19.32 3.94
N ARG A 129 -7.39 18.19 3.74
CA ARG A 129 -6.31 18.06 2.75
C ARG A 129 -6.80 18.16 1.31
N GLU A 130 -8.01 17.66 1.04
CA GLU A 130 -8.67 17.64 -0.26
C GLU A 130 -9.63 18.81 -0.47
N GLY A 131 -9.95 19.59 0.58
CA GLY A 131 -10.90 20.70 0.51
C GLY A 131 -12.35 20.24 0.32
N VAL A 132 -12.75 19.16 0.98
CA VAL A 132 -14.09 18.54 0.89
C VAL A 132 -14.68 18.28 2.28
N GLU A 133 -15.95 17.88 2.34
CA GLU A 133 -16.61 17.53 3.61
C GLU A 133 -16.17 16.15 4.13
N ALA A 134 -15.99 16.01 5.45
CA ALA A 134 -15.62 14.72 6.06
C ALA A 134 -16.67 13.63 5.85
N ALA A 135 -17.95 14.00 5.82
CA ALA A 135 -19.04 13.08 5.48
C ALA A 135 -18.92 12.54 4.04
N PHE A 136 -18.43 13.35 3.10
CA PHE A 136 -18.19 12.92 1.72
C PHE A 136 -17.07 11.90 1.64
N VAL A 137 -15.96 12.13 2.37
CA VAL A 137 -14.86 11.16 2.52
C VAL A 137 -15.38 9.82 3.03
N ARG A 138 -16.13 9.85 4.15
CA ARG A 138 -16.75 8.65 4.73
C ARG A 138 -17.63 7.91 3.72
N ASP A 139 -18.50 8.63 3.02
CA ASP A 139 -19.47 8.01 2.12
C ASP A 139 -18.82 7.31 0.92
N GLU A 140 -17.75 7.88 0.36
CA GLU A 140 -16.97 7.24 -0.71
C GLU A 140 -16.20 6.01 -0.20
N VAL A 141 -15.67 6.04 1.04
CA VAL A 141 -15.02 4.89 1.67
C VAL A 141 -16.03 3.78 2.00
N ALA A 142 -17.20 4.12 2.53
CA ALA A 142 -18.22 3.15 2.94
C ALA A 142 -18.72 2.28 1.77
N ARG A 143 -18.85 2.90 0.58
CA ARG A 143 -19.26 2.24 -0.66
C ARG A 143 -18.09 1.63 -1.45
N GLY A 144 -16.86 1.74 -0.95
CA GLY A 144 -15.68 1.13 -1.55
C GLY A 144 -15.10 1.85 -2.78
N ARG A 145 -15.53 3.09 -3.05
CA ARG A 145 -15.04 3.93 -4.17
C ARG A 145 -13.80 4.75 -3.82
N ALA A 146 -13.42 4.72 -2.55
CA ALA A 146 -12.19 5.30 -2.05
C ALA A 146 -11.61 4.46 -0.90
N ILE A 147 -10.30 4.54 -0.71
CA ILE A 147 -9.61 3.89 0.40
C ILE A 147 -8.69 4.88 1.12
N ILE A 148 -8.42 4.57 2.38
CA ILE A 148 -7.51 5.29 3.27
C ILE A 148 -6.50 4.24 3.79
N PRO A 149 -5.38 4.01 3.08
CA PRO A 149 -4.37 3.02 3.46
C PRO A 149 -3.64 3.51 4.72
N ALA A 150 -3.95 2.91 5.87
CA ALA A 150 -3.68 3.54 7.14
C ALA A 150 -3.53 2.51 8.27
N ASN A 151 -2.56 1.60 8.13
CA ASN A 151 -2.33 0.53 9.10
C ASN A 151 -2.16 1.10 10.51
N ILE A 152 -2.78 0.45 11.50
CA ILE A 152 -2.73 0.85 12.92
C ILE A 152 -1.31 0.89 13.49
N ASN A 153 -0.36 0.18 12.88
CA ASN A 153 1.05 0.13 13.24
C ASN A 153 1.94 1.12 12.47
N HIS A 154 1.35 1.98 11.64
CA HIS A 154 2.06 3.07 10.95
C HIS A 154 1.55 4.46 11.37
N PRO A 155 1.69 4.82 12.66
CA PRO A 155 1.18 6.08 13.17
C PRO A 155 1.96 7.30 12.69
N GLU A 156 3.12 7.13 12.06
CA GLU A 156 3.89 8.23 11.44
C GLU A 156 3.24 8.78 10.16
N SER A 157 2.41 7.98 9.48
CA SER A 157 1.77 8.37 8.24
C SER A 157 0.82 9.55 8.43
N GLU A 158 0.87 10.51 7.51
CA GLU A 158 -0.07 11.60 7.36
C GLU A 158 -1.20 11.13 6.43
N PRO A 159 -2.45 10.99 6.92
CA PRO A 159 -3.52 10.36 6.15
C PRO A 159 -3.76 10.98 4.77
N MET A 160 -4.05 10.13 3.80
CA MET A 160 -4.38 10.48 2.42
C MET A 160 -5.47 9.52 1.90
N ILE A 161 -6.09 9.90 0.78
CA ILE A 161 -7.17 9.12 0.16
C ILE A 161 -6.89 8.82 -1.30
N ILE A 162 -7.24 7.60 -1.70
CA ILE A 162 -7.17 7.12 -3.08
C ILE A 162 -8.59 6.86 -3.55
N GLY A 163 -9.05 7.57 -4.58
CA GLY A 163 -10.38 7.39 -5.16
C GLY A 163 -10.68 8.39 -6.28
N ARG A 164 -11.56 8.00 -7.20
CA ARG A 164 -11.85 8.76 -8.44
C ARG A 164 -12.39 10.18 -8.20
N LYS A 165 -12.97 10.45 -7.03
CA LYS A 165 -13.57 11.73 -6.66
C LYS A 165 -12.60 12.70 -5.96
N PHE A 166 -11.35 12.30 -5.77
CA PHE A 166 -10.30 13.07 -5.10
C PHE A 166 -9.20 13.43 -6.09
N LEU A 167 -8.20 14.19 -5.65
CA LEU A 167 -6.99 14.44 -6.45
C LEU A 167 -6.38 13.10 -6.90
N VAL A 168 -5.90 13.02 -8.14
CA VAL A 168 -5.14 11.85 -8.62
C VAL A 168 -3.87 11.73 -7.79
N LYS A 169 -3.59 10.52 -7.30
CA LYS A 169 -2.43 10.21 -6.47
C LYS A 169 -1.38 9.46 -7.27
N ILE A 170 -0.11 9.63 -6.93
CA ILE A 170 1.01 8.96 -7.57
C ILE A 170 1.84 8.16 -6.57
N ASN A 171 2.37 7.03 -7.03
CA ASN A 171 3.23 6.17 -6.24
C ASN A 171 4.68 6.22 -6.75
N ALA A 172 5.66 6.14 -5.85
CA ALA A 172 7.06 5.91 -6.21
C ALA A 172 7.52 4.53 -5.72
N ASN A 173 8.15 3.77 -6.62
CA ASN A 173 8.76 2.49 -6.26
C ASN A 173 10.21 2.71 -5.83
N ILE A 174 10.57 2.17 -4.67
CA ILE A 174 11.95 2.08 -4.16
C ILE A 174 12.27 0.62 -3.84
N GLY A 175 13.43 0.36 -3.26
CA GLY A 175 13.79 -0.96 -2.77
C GLY A 175 15.23 -1.32 -3.10
N ASN A 176 15.82 -2.07 -2.17
CA ASN A 176 17.15 -2.63 -2.35
C ASN A 176 17.12 -3.76 -3.39
N SER A 177 18.30 -4.08 -3.91
CA SER A 177 18.49 -5.26 -4.76
C SER A 177 19.69 -6.07 -4.28
N ALA A 178 19.78 -7.33 -4.71
CA ALA A 178 20.91 -8.20 -4.40
C ALA A 178 22.28 -7.62 -4.84
N VAL A 179 22.30 -6.59 -5.69
CA VAL A 179 23.51 -6.06 -6.35
C VAL A 179 23.88 -4.66 -5.85
N ALA A 180 22.97 -3.91 -5.21
CA ALA A 180 23.19 -2.53 -4.79
C ALA A 180 22.24 -2.06 -3.67
N SER A 181 22.74 -1.06 -2.93
CA SER A 181 22.05 -0.19 -1.95
C SER A 181 22.20 -0.52 -0.47
N SER A 182 22.25 0.53 0.35
CA SER A 182 22.25 0.49 1.82
C SER A 182 20.91 0.93 2.39
N ILE A 183 20.69 0.71 3.69
CA ILE A 183 19.47 1.14 4.38
C ILE A 183 19.29 2.66 4.30
N GLU A 184 20.37 3.42 4.49
CA GLU A 184 20.37 4.87 4.43
C GLU A 184 19.96 5.39 3.04
N GLU A 185 20.47 4.75 1.98
CA GLU A 185 20.10 5.10 0.60
C GLU A 185 18.61 4.82 0.33
N GLU A 186 18.03 3.75 0.87
CA GLU A 186 16.60 3.48 0.69
C GLU A 186 15.71 4.50 1.42
N VAL A 187 16.11 4.95 2.61
CA VAL A 187 15.44 6.07 3.30
C VAL A 187 15.61 7.37 2.51
N GLU A 188 16.80 7.63 1.94
CA GLU A 188 17.03 8.79 1.08
C GLU A 188 16.13 8.77 -0.18
N LYS A 189 16.03 7.63 -0.88
CA LYS A 189 15.13 7.46 -2.03
C LYS A 189 13.68 7.77 -1.66
N MET A 190 13.21 7.25 -0.53
CA MET A 190 11.86 7.53 -0.02
C MET A 190 11.66 9.03 0.23
N THR A 191 12.55 9.65 1.02
CA THR A 191 12.46 11.07 1.35
C THR A 191 12.56 11.97 0.12
N TRP A 192 13.37 11.58 -0.87
CA TRP A 192 13.48 12.27 -2.15
C TRP A 192 12.18 12.17 -2.95
N ALA A 193 11.58 10.98 -3.05
CA ALA A 193 10.34 10.78 -3.79
C ALA A 193 9.18 11.62 -3.22
N ILE A 194 8.97 11.57 -1.90
CA ILE A 194 7.88 12.32 -1.25
C ILE A 194 8.13 13.84 -1.30
N ARG A 195 9.39 14.28 -1.32
CA ARG A 195 9.72 15.70 -1.50
C ARG A 195 9.19 16.25 -2.82
N TRP A 196 9.15 15.40 -3.85
CA TRP A 196 8.72 15.77 -5.19
C TRP A 196 7.26 15.39 -5.51
N GLY A 197 6.50 14.95 -4.49
CA GLY A 197 5.06 14.75 -4.63
C GLY A 197 4.62 13.30 -4.74
N ALA A 198 5.47 12.31 -4.45
CA ALA A 198 4.98 10.94 -4.27
C ALA A 198 3.97 10.89 -3.12
N ASP A 199 2.75 10.42 -3.37
CA ASP A 199 1.66 10.33 -2.38
C ASP A 199 1.70 9.01 -1.60
N THR A 200 2.27 7.97 -2.20
CA THR A 200 2.60 6.69 -1.58
C THR A 200 3.97 6.23 -2.05
N VAL A 201 4.58 5.32 -1.31
CA VAL A 201 5.83 4.68 -1.70
C VAL A 201 5.70 3.18 -1.56
N MET A 202 6.17 2.41 -2.54
CA MET A 202 6.27 0.95 -2.40
C MET A 202 7.71 0.51 -2.18
N ASP A 203 7.91 -0.26 -1.12
CA ASP A 203 9.16 -0.99 -0.90
C ASP A 203 9.11 -2.31 -1.68
N LEU A 204 9.82 -2.34 -2.81
CA LEU A 204 9.97 -3.51 -3.67
C LEU A 204 11.33 -4.20 -3.48
N SER A 205 11.94 -4.02 -2.29
CA SER A 205 13.22 -4.62 -1.91
C SER A 205 13.27 -6.12 -2.16
N THR A 206 14.42 -6.59 -2.62
CA THR A 206 14.71 -8.01 -2.88
C THR A 206 16.11 -8.38 -2.39
N GLY A 207 16.28 -9.62 -1.92
CA GLY A 207 17.54 -10.12 -1.37
C GLY A 207 17.64 -9.97 0.15
N LYS A 208 18.81 -9.50 0.64
CA LYS A 208 19.13 -9.52 2.08
C LYS A 208 18.46 -8.37 2.84
N ASN A 209 18.17 -8.62 4.11
CA ASN A 209 17.72 -7.61 5.08
C ASN A 209 16.47 -6.81 4.68
N ILE A 210 15.58 -7.40 3.87
CA ILE A 210 14.29 -6.81 3.47
C ILE A 210 13.51 -6.30 4.69
N HIS A 211 13.49 -7.09 5.76
CA HIS A 211 12.79 -6.75 7.00
C HIS A 211 13.34 -5.45 7.63
N GLU A 212 14.65 -5.37 7.83
CA GLU A 212 15.29 -4.23 8.47
C GLU A 212 15.18 -2.98 7.59
N THR A 213 15.49 -3.09 6.30
CA THR A 213 15.36 -1.98 5.36
C THR A 213 13.95 -1.38 5.42
N ARG A 214 12.92 -2.22 5.39
CA ARG A 214 11.53 -1.78 5.48
C ARG A 214 11.19 -1.13 6.81
N GLU A 215 11.74 -1.63 7.92
CA GLU A 215 11.53 -1.02 9.24
C GLU A 215 12.05 0.42 9.24
N TRP A 216 13.25 0.67 8.71
CA TRP A 216 13.79 2.02 8.57
C TRP A 216 12.94 2.92 7.68
N ILE A 217 12.42 2.39 6.55
CA ILE A 217 11.53 3.13 5.65
C ILE A 217 10.24 3.52 6.38
N LEU A 218 9.55 2.55 6.99
CA LEU A 218 8.27 2.77 7.67
C LEU A 218 8.38 3.77 8.83
N ARG A 219 9.41 3.65 9.67
CA ARG A 219 9.60 4.57 10.81
C ARG A 219 9.95 5.99 10.35
N ASN A 220 10.35 6.17 9.09
CA ASN A 220 10.69 7.46 8.49
C ASN A 220 9.67 7.93 7.46
N SER A 221 8.60 7.18 7.19
CA SER A 221 7.65 7.55 6.14
C SER A 221 6.49 8.38 6.71
N PRO A 222 6.23 9.58 6.17
CA PRO A 222 4.99 10.31 6.43
C PRO A 222 3.89 9.91 5.44
N VAL A 223 4.17 9.04 4.46
CA VAL A 223 3.20 8.59 3.45
C VAL A 223 2.92 7.10 3.60
N PRO A 224 1.79 6.58 3.10
CA PRO A 224 1.52 5.15 3.10
C PRO A 224 2.62 4.35 2.39
N ILE A 225 3.00 3.22 2.98
CA ILE A 225 3.97 2.28 2.43
C ILE A 225 3.25 1.04 1.93
N GLY A 226 3.47 0.70 0.65
CA GLY A 226 3.04 -0.55 0.05
C GLY A 226 4.15 -1.57 -0.10
N THR A 227 3.78 -2.85 -0.19
CA THR A 227 4.71 -3.93 -0.52
C THR A 227 4.05 -4.97 -1.43
N VAL A 228 4.88 -5.89 -1.94
CA VAL A 228 4.43 -7.11 -2.62
C VAL A 228 4.87 -8.30 -1.75
N PRO A 229 4.04 -8.82 -0.81
CA PRO A 229 4.50 -9.78 0.20
C PRO A 229 5.14 -11.06 -0.38
N ILE A 230 4.75 -11.45 -1.61
CA ILE A 230 5.30 -12.65 -2.26
C ILE A 230 6.81 -12.51 -2.55
N TYR A 231 7.35 -11.28 -2.66
CA TYR A 231 8.79 -11.08 -2.90
C TYR A 231 9.61 -11.52 -1.69
N GLN A 232 9.20 -11.10 -0.49
CA GLN A 232 9.88 -11.54 0.72
C GLN A 232 9.62 -13.02 1.00
N ALA A 233 8.41 -13.52 0.75
CA ALA A 233 8.10 -14.94 0.89
C ALA A 233 9.00 -15.80 -0.01
N LEU A 234 9.26 -15.35 -1.25
CA LEU A 234 10.15 -16.03 -2.18
C LEU A 234 11.61 -16.08 -1.68
N GLU A 235 12.10 -14.99 -1.09
CA GLU A 235 13.44 -14.97 -0.48
C GLU A 235 13.56 -15.94 0.70
N LYS A 236 12.50 -16.08 1.52
CA LYS A 236 12.47 -17.05 2.64
C LYS A 236 12.63 -18.50 2.18
N VAL A 237 12.29 -18.81 0.93
CA VAL A 237 12.46 -20.13 0.31
C VAL A 237 13.62 -20.19 -0.71
N GLY A 238 14.54 -19.22 -0.65
CA GLY A 238 15.74 -19.21 -1.48
C GLY A 238 15.48 -19.06 -2.97
N GLY A 239 14.43 -18.32 -3.36
CA GLY A 239 14.15 -18.02 -4.77
C GLY A 239 13.32 -19.09 -5.50
N LYS A 240 12.94 -20.17 -4.82
CA LYS A 240 12.21 -21.29 -5.42
C LYS A 240 10.70 -21.12 -5.25
N ALA A 241 10.03 -20.67 -6.31
CA ALA A 241 8.60 -20.44 -6.27
C ALA A 241 7.82 -21.67 -5.79
N GLU A 242 8.16 -22.86 -6.27
CA GLU A 242 7.55 -24.15 -5.92
C GLU A 242 7.61 -24.49 -4.41
N ASP A 243 8.54 -23.91 -3.65
CA ASP A 243 8.68 -24.16 -2.22
C ASP A 243 7.80 -23.22 -1.37
N LEU A 244 7.07 -22.28 -2.00
CA LEU A 244 6.12 -21.41 -1.32
C LEU A 244 4.93 -22.20 -0.76
N THR A 245 4.53 -21.87 0.45
CA THR A 245 3.36 -22.44 1.14
C THR A 245 2.50 -21.35 1.76
N TRP A 246 1.23 -21.67 2.04
CA TRP A 246 0.32 -20.78 2.74
C TRP A 246 0.89 -20.34 4.10
N ASP A 247 1.39 -21.27 4.92
CA ASP A 247 1.89 -20.95 6.27
C ASP A 247 3.05 -19.94 6.25
N LEU A 248 3.96 -20.07 5.29
CA LEU A 248 5.08 -19.14 5.13
C LEU A 248 4.60 -17.77 4.63
N TYR A 249 3.65 -17.75 3.70
CA TYR A 249 3.07 -16.51 3.21
C TYR A 249 2.27 -15.79 4.31
N ARG A 250 1.46 -16.53 5.06
CA ARG A 250 0.72 -16.06 6.24
C ARG A 250 1.64 -15.42 7.28
N ASP A 251 2.76 -16.08 7.61
CA ASP A 251 3.76 -15.50 8.52
C ASP A 251 4.35 -14.19 7.98
N THR A 252 4.56 -14.11 6.65
CA THR A 252 5.04 -12.89 5.97
C THR A 252 4.02 -11.76 6.01
N LEU A 253 2.73 -12.05 5.85
CA LEU A 253 1.67 -11.05 6.01
C LEU A 253 1.64 -10.49 7.43
N ILE A 254 1.68 -11.36 8.45
CA ILE A 254 1.67 -10.96 9.86
C ILE A 254 2.91 -10.13 10.19
N GLU A 255 4.08 -10.55 9.72
CA GLU A 255 5.33 -9.80 9.89
C GLU A 255 5.18 -8.35 9.41
N GLN A 256 4.75 -8.17 8.16
CA GLN A 256 4.65 -6.84 7.55
C GLN A 256 3.51 -6.02 8.14
N ALA A 257 2.41 -6.67 8.54
CA ALA A 257 1.29 -6.04 9.22
C ALA A 257 1.69 -5.43 10.56
N GLU A 258 2.51 -6.15 11.33
CA GLU A 258 3.05 -5.68 12.60
C GLU A 258 4.17 -4.65 12.45
N GLN A 259 4.80 -4.53 11.29
CA GLN A 259 5.73 -3.43 10.98
C GLN A 259 4.98 -2.14 10.64
N GLY A 260 3.79 -2.24 10.02
CA GLY A 260 2.98 -1.10 9.62
C GLY A 260 2.83 -0.90 8.12
N VAL A 261 3.00 -1.93 7.28
CA VAL A 261 2.70 -1.79 5.85
C VAL A 261 1.21 -1.46 5.65
N ASP A 262 0.89 -0.43 4.86
CA ASP A 262 -0.47 0.10 4.74
C ASP A 262 -1.31 -0.59 3.66
N TYR A 263 -0.66 -1.13 2.63
CA TYR A 263 -1.32 -1.92 1.62
C TYR A 263 -0.44 -3.02 1.03
N PHE A 264 -1.08 -4.12 0.65
CA PHE A 264 -0.41 -5.26 0.02
C PHE A 264 -0.86 -5.45 -1.41
N THR A 265 0.10 -5.50 -2.32
CA THR A 265 -0.12 -6.03 -3.67
C THR A 265 -0.16 -7.55 -3.64
N ILE A 266 -1.36 -8.12 -3.84
CA ILE A 266 -1.60 -9.56 -3.77
C ILE A 266 -2.16 -10.05 -5.11
N HIS A 267 -1.42 -10.94 -5.76
CA HIS A 267 -1.72 -11.47 -7.10
C HIS A 267 -2.69 -12.67 -7.02
N ALA A 268 -3.78 -12.51 -6.29
CA ALA A 268 -4.79 -13.57 -6.10
C ALA A 268 -5.64 -13.81 -7.36
N GLY A 269 -5.58 -12.92 -8.36
CA GLY A 269 -6.24 -13.09 -9.66
C GLY A 269 -5.51 -14.00 -10.65
N VAL A 270 -4.26 -14.39 -10.37
CA VAL A 270 -3.49 -15.31 -11.21
C VAL A 270 -3.92 -16.74 -10.92
N LEU A 271 -4.91 -17.21 -11.68
CA LEU A 271 -5.48 -18.54 -11.52
C LEU A 271 -4.82 -19.54 -12.47
N LEU A 272 -4.76 -20.81 -12.05
CA LEU A 272 -4.14 -21.90 -12.82
C LEU A 272 -4.69 -21.96 -14.25
N ARG A 273 -6.02 -21.83 -14.39
CA ARG A 273 -6.72 -21.87 -15.68
C ARG A 273 -6.42 -20.68 -16.60
N TYR A 274 -5.88 -19.58 -16.08
CA TYR A 274 -5.54 -18.40 -16.89
C TYR A 274 -4.11 -18.44 -17.44
N VAL A 275 -3.20 -19.20 -16.83
CA VAL A 275 -1.81 -19.31 -17.29
C VAL A 275 -1.70 -19.76 -18.78
N PRO A 276 -2.49 -20.73 -19.28
CA PRO A 276 -2.45 -21.09 -20.70
C PRO A 276 -2.89 -19.97 -21.66
N LEU A 277 -3.72 -19.02 -21.21
CA LEU A 277 -4.18 -17.90 -22.04
C LEU A 277 -3.02 -16.99 -22.46
N THR A 278 -1.96 -16.91 -21.64
CA THR A 278 -0.79 -16.08 -21.94
C THR A 278 0.18 -16.73 -22.91
N ALA A 279 -0.05 -17.98 -23.35
CA ALA A 279 0.88 -18.71 -24.21
C ALA A 279 1.06 -18.09 -25.61
N LYS A 280 0.08 -17.29 -26.05
CA LYS A 280 0.11 -16.61 -27.36
C LYS A 280 0.61 -15.16 -27.30
N ARG A 281 0.93 -14.66 -26.10
CA ARG A 281 1.42 -13.29 -25.93
C ARG A 281 2.82 -13.11 -26.52
N VAL A 282 3.10 -11.91 -26.98
CA VAL A 282 4.41 -11.49 -27.46
C VAL A 282 5.40 -11.42 -26.29
N THR A 283 4.98 -10.84 -25.16
CA THR A 283 5.84 -10.63 -23.98
C THR A 283 5.52 -11.54 -22.79
N GLY A 284 4.52 -12.40 -22.93
CA GLY A 284 4.13 -13.37 -21.89
C GLY A 284 3.61 -12.70 -20.61
N ILE A 285 4.07 -13.20 -19.46
CA ILE A 285 3.75 -12.67 -18.14
C ILE A 285 4.89 -11.77 -17.68
N VAL A 286 4.69 -10.46 -17.70
CA VAL A 286 5.70 -9.46 -17.30
C VAL A 286 5.63 -9.04 -15.84
N SER A 287 4.57 -9.42 -15.12
CA SER A 287 4.49 -9.21 -13.67
C SER A 287 5.45 -10.17 -12.95
N ARG A 288 6.36 -9.64 -12.13
CA ARG A 288 7.22 -10.47 -11.27
C ARG A 288 6.38 -11.29 -10.29
N GLY A 289 5.45 -10.66 -9.58
CA GLY A 289 4.56 -11.38 -8.66
C GLY A 289 3.64 -12.37 -9.38
N GLY A 290 3.10 -11.98 -10.54
CA GLY A 290 2.26 -12.85 -11.35
C GLY A 290 3.00 -14.08 -11.89
N SER A 291 4.22 -13.91 -12.39
CA SER A 291 5.06 -15.01 -12.88
C SER A 291 5.49 -15.98 -11.77
N ILE A 292 5.73 -15.50 -10.54
CA ILE A 292 5.97 -16.35 -9.37
C ILE A 292 4.75 -17.25 -9.12
N MET A 293 3.55 -16.66 -9.11
CA MET A 293 2.31 -17.41 -8.89
C MET A 293 2.00 -18.37 -10.02
N ALA A 294 2.21 -17.98 -11.28
CA ALA A 294 2.06 -18.87 -12.43
C ALA A 294 3.02 -20.07 -12.34
N LYS A 295 4.29 -19.84 -11.97
CA LYS A 295 5.27 -20.92 -11.77
C LYS A 295 4.84 -21.88 -10.66
N TRP A 296 4.37 -21.36 -9.53
CA TRP A 296 3.85 -22.17 -8.43
C TRP A 296 2.64 -23.02 -8.86
N CYS A 297 1.66 -22.42 -9.54
CA CYS A 297 0.46 -23.13 -10.01
C CYS A 297 0.83 -24.26 -10.98
N LEU A 298 1.76 -24.03 -11.89
CA LEU A 298 2.20 -25.04 -12.86
C LEU A 298 3.00 -26.17 -12.20
N ALA A 299 3.86 -25.87 -11.23
CA ALA A 299 4.69 -26.87 -10.53
C ALA A 299 3.83 -27.85 -9.72
N HIS A 300 2.78 -27.34 -9.07
CA HIS A 300 1.89 -28.15 -8.23
C HIS A 300 0.65 -28.65 -8.95
N HIS A 301 0.32 -28.07 -10.11
CA HIS A 301 -0.94 -28.26 -10.83
C HIS A 301 -2.16 -28.04 -9.92
N GLN A 302 -2.10 -26.99 -9.09
CA GLN A 302 -3.12 -26.60 -8.13
C GLN A 302 -3.53 -25.15 -8.35
N GLU A 303 -4.74 -24.80 -7.91
CA GLU A 303 -5.21 -23.41 -7.94
C GLU A 303 -4.39 -22.55 -6.97
N SER A 304 -4.20 -21.28 -7.33
CA SER A 304 -3.43 -20.30 -6.56
C SER A 304 -3.80 -20.31 -5.08
N PHE A 305 -2.82 -20.56 -4.21
CA PHE A 305 -3.06 -20.55 -2.76
C PHE A 305 -3.48 -19.16 -2.24
N LEU A 306 -3.11 -18.08 -2.96
CA LEU A 306 -3.56 -16.73 -2.64
C LEU A 306 -5.06 -16.56 -2.88
N TYR A 307 -5.59 -17.24 -3.91
CA TYR A 307 -7.02 -17.28 -4.21
C TYR A 307 -7.77 -18.19 -3.23
N THR A 308 -7.27 -19.40 -2.98
CA THR A 308 -7.97 -20.37 -2.12
C THR A 308 -8.00 -19.96 -0.65
N HIS A 309 -6.97 -19.25 -0.16
CA HIS A 309 -6.90 -18.72 1.21
C HIS A 309 -7.31 -17.24 1.31
N PHE A 310 -7.95 -16.66 0.28
CA PHE A 310 -8.22 -15.22 0.23
C PHE A 310 -9.01 -14.69 1.43
N ARG A 311 -9.97 -15.46 1.97
CA ARG A 311 -10.72 -15.08 3.17
C ARG A 311 -9.85 -15.00 4.43
N GLU A 312 -8.91 -15.93 4.60
CA GLU A 312 -7.95 -15.87 5.71
C GLU A 312 -7.00 -14.68 5.56
N ILE A 313 -6.62 -14.31 4.33
CA ILE A 313 -5.86 -13.08 4.07
C ILE A 313 -6.68 -11.85 4.51
N CYS A 314 -7.97 -11.80 4.18
CA CYS A 314 -8.87 -10.72 4.60
C CYS A 314 -8.93 -10.60 6.14
N GLU A 315 -9.05 -11.72 6.86
CA GLU A 315 -9.06 -11.72 8.33
C GLU A 315 -7.77 -11.17 8.94
N ILE A 316 -6.61 -11.49 8.35
CA ILE A 316 -5.32 -10.93 8.78
C ILE A 316 -5.32 -9.42 8.54
N MET A 317 -5.62 -8.98 7.32
CA MET A 317 -5.56 -7.56 6.94
C MET A 317 -6.55 -6.69 7.73
N ALA A 318 -7.77 -7.19 7.97
CA ALA A 318 -8.79 -6.52 8.77
C ALA A 318 -8.35 -6.26 10.22
N ALA A 319 -7.48 -7.10 10.78
CA ALA A 319 -6.98 -6.96 12.14
C ALA A 319 -5.98 -5.79 12.31
N TYR A 320 -5.49 -5.22 11.21
CA TYR A 320 -4.47 -4.16 11.21
C TYR A 320 -4.83 -2.94 10.33
N ASP A 321 -5.97 -2.93 9.65
CA ASP A 321 -6.35 -1.90 8.65
C ASP A 321 -5.39 -1.79 7.46
N ILE A 322 -5.04 -2.96 6.89
CA ILE A 322 -4.24 -3.02 5.66
C ILE A 322 -5.20 -3.06 4.47
N SER A 323 -4.95 -2.21 3.48
CA SER A 323 -5.73 -2.21 2.24
C SER A 323 -5.22 -3.26 1.25
N PHE A 324 -6.11 -3.85 0.47
CA PHE A 324 -5.73 -4.63 -0.71
C PHE A 324 -5.36 -3.69 -1.85
N SER A 325 -4.24 -3.99 -2.48
CA SER A 325 -3.98 -3.67 -3.88
C SER A 325 -4.08 -4.99 -4.64
N LEU A 326 -5.19 -5.26 -5.31
CA LEU A 326 -5.37 -6.51 -6.04
C LEU A 326 -4.51 -6.47 -7.31
N GLY A 327 -3.44 -7.27 -7.33
CA GLY A 327 -2.36 -7.16 -8.30
C GLY A 327 -2.74 -7.63 -9.70
N ASP A 328 -2.14 -6.98 -10.70
CA ASP A 328 -2.35 -7.22 -12.13
C ASP A 328 -1.32 -8.23 -12.69
N GLY A 329 -1.35 -9.45 -12.16
CA GLY A 329 -0.38 -10.49 -12.46
C GLY A 329 -0.29 -10.86 -13.94
N LEU A 330 -1.37 -10.68 -14.69
CA LEU A 330 -1.50 -10.92 -16.12
C LEU A 330 -1.62 -9.61 -16.91
N ARG A 331 -1.10 -8.47 -16.42
CA ARG A 331 -1.05 -7.22 -17.21
C ARG A 331 -0.28 -7.39 -18.54
N PRO A 332 -0.60 -6.59 -19.57
CA PRO A 332 0.13 -6.59 -20.84
C PRO A 332 1.51 -5.94 -20.71
N GLY A 333 2.52 -6.59 -21.29
CA GLY A 333 3.91 -6.09 -21.39
C GLY A 333 4.29 -5.53 -22.75
N SER A 334 3.35 -5.52 -23.70
CA SER A 334 3.48 -4.85 -24.99
C SER A 334 2.11 -4.38 -25.46
N GLY A 335 2.08 -3.42 -26.38
CA GLY A 335 0.83 -2.95 -26.98
C GLY A 335 0.10 -4.05 -27.77
N ALA A 336 0.81 -5.10 -28.20
CA ALA A 336 0.23 -6.27 -28.88
C ALA A 336 -0.54 -7.21 -27.94
N ASP A 337 -0.22 -7.20 -26.64
CA ASP A 337 -0.84 -8.06 -25.63
C ASP A 337 -1.99 -7.35 -24.88
N ALA A 338 -2.22 -6.06 -25.18
CA ALA A 338 -3.20 -5.22 -24.51
C ALA A 338 -4.64 -5.68 -24.77
N ASN A 339 -5.46 -5.70 -23.71
CA ASN A 339 -6.87 -6.04 -23.70
C ASN A 339 -7.15 -7.50 -24.13
N ASP A 340 -6.17 -8.38 -23.97
CA ASP A 340 -6.35 -9.79 -24.29
C ASP A 340 -7.20 -10.55 -23.25
N GLU A 341 -7.52 -11.80 -23.58
CA GLU A 341 -8.36 -12.67 -22.74
C GLU A 341 -7.75 -12.91 -21.36
N ALA A 342 -6.42 -13.06 -21.26
CA ALA A 342 -5.75 -13.30 -19.99
C ALA A 342 -5.87 -12.09 -19.05
N GLN A 343 -5.70 -10.88 -19.58
CA GLN A 343 -5.81 -9.65 -18.80
C GLN A 343 -7.23 -9.47 -18.24
N PHE A 344 -8.25 -9.59 -19.09
CA PHE A 344 -9.62 -9.36 -18.64
C PHE A 344 -10.18 -10.51 -17.80
N ALA A 345 -9.73 -11.75 -18.01
CA ALA A 345 -10.08 -12.86 -17.13
C ALA A 345 -9.56 -12.65 -15.70
N GLU A 346 -8.34 -12.11 -15.54
CA GLU A 346 -7.84 -11.70 -14.22
C GLU A 346 -8.67 -10.55 -13.64
N LEU A 347 -8.92 -9.49 -14.42
CA LEU A 347 -9.69 -8.32 -13.97
C LEU A 347 -11.09 -8.69 -13.44
N ASP A 348 -11.79 -9.59 -14.14
CA ASP A 348 -13.08 -10.11 -13.71
C ASP A 348 -12.97 -10.83 -12.36
N THR A 349 -11.94 -11.68 -12.18
CA THR A 349 -11.65 -12.32 -10.88
C THR A 349 -11.36 -11.27 -9.80
N LEU A 350 -10.63 -10.19 -10.11
CA LEU A 350 -10.37 -9.13 -9.12
C LEU A 350 -11.66 -8.45 -8.65
N GLY A 351 -12.65 -8.30 -9.54
CA GLY A 351 -13.99 -7.84 -9.19
C GLY A 351 -14.71 -8.76 -8.20
N GLU A 352 -14.63 -10.08 -8.42
CA GLU A 352 -15.16 -11.08 -7.48
C GLU A 352 -14.47 -10.99 -6.11
N LEU A 353 -13.14 -10.97 -6.09
CA LEU A 353 -12.33 -10.87 -4.88
C LEU A 353 -12.56 -9.56 -4.12
N THR A 354 -12.87 -8.48 -4.83
CA THR A 354 -13.25 -7.20 -4.22
C THR A 354 -14.49 -7.34 -3.35
N LYS A 355 -15.53 -8.04 -3.83
CA LYS A 355 -16.73 -8.31 -3.01
C LYS A 355 -16.39 -9.14 -1.79
N VAL A 356 -15.56 -10.17 -1.94
CA VAL A 356 -15.13 -11.01 -0.82
C VAL A 356 -14.38 -10.17 0.22
N ALA A 357 -13.43 -9.32 -0.18
CA ALA A 357 -12.72 -8.44 0.75
C ALA A 357 -13.67 -7.44 1.43
N TRP A 358 -14.65 -6.90 0.70
CA TRP A 358 -15.68 -6.02 1.24
C TRP A 358 -16.63 -6.72 2.22
N GLU A 359 -16.90 -8.02 2.09
CA GLU A 359 -17.64 -8.78 3.13
C GLU A 359 -16.92 -8.77 4.48
N HIS A 360 -15.59 -8.63 4.48
CA HIS A 360 -14.73 -8.56 5.66
C HIS A 360 -14.40 -7.11 6.06
N ASP A 361 -15.07 -6.11 5.48
CA ASP A 361 -14.79 -4.68 5.63
C ASP A 361 -13.32 -4.30 5.31
N VAL A 362 -12.63 -5.07 4.46
CA VAL A 362 -11.25 -4.75 4.04
C VAL A 362 -11.30 -3.78 2.86
N GLN A 363 -10.50 -2.73 2.93
CA GLN A 363 -10.40 -1.71 1.89
C GLN A 363 -9.71 -2.28 0.63
N VAL A 364 -10.15 -1.92 -0.57
CA VAL A 364 -9.64 -2.49 -1.83
C VAL A 364 -9.40 -1.41 -2.87
N MET A 365 -8.25 -1.48 -3.53
CA MET A 365 -7.99 -0.90 -4.85
C MET A 365 -7.55 -2.00 -5.82
N ILE A 366 -7.70 -1.75 -7.12
CA ILE A 366 -7.41 -2.69 -8.20
C ILE A 366 -6.17 -2.20 -8.95
N GLU A 367 -5.21 -3.07 -9.23
CA GLU A 367 -4.10 -2.75 -10.12
C GLU A 367 -4.50 -2.98 -11.59
N GLY A 368 -3.91 -2.20 -12.49
CA GLY A 368 -4.27 -2.18 -13.90
C GLY A 368 -3.08 -1.99 -14.83
N PRO A 369 -3.33 -2.11 -16.15
CA PRO A 369 -2.33 -2.48 -17.14
C PRO A 369 -1.11 -1.56 -17.25
N GLY A 370 -0.07 -2.16 -17.87
CA GLY A 370 1.20 -1.53 -18.20
C GLY A 370 1.24 -0.96 -19.61
N HIS A 371 1.29 -1.79 -20.66
CA HIS A 371 1.42 -1.32 -22.04
C HIS A 371 0.07 -1.34 -22.75
N VAL A 372 -0.45 -0.16 -23.15
CA VAL A 372 -1.78 -0.02 -23.78
C VAL A 372 -1.77 1.12 -24.80
N PRO A 373 -1.98 0.83 -26.11
CA PRO A 373 -2.15 1.86 -27.13
C PRO A 373 -3.32 2.80 -26.80
N MET A 374 -3.20 4.10 -27.14
CA MET A 374 -4.17 5.14 -26.72
C MET A 374 -5.64 4.79 -26.99
N HIS A 375 -5.94 4.15 -28.12
CA HIS A 375 -7.31 3.81 -28.52
C HIS A 375 -7.97 2.71 -27.65
N LEU A 376 -7.19 1.98 -26.85
CA LEU A 376 -7.65 0.89 -25.97
C LEU A 376 -7.75 1.31 -24.49
N ILE A 377 -7.24 2.50 -24.12
CA ILE A 377 -7.24 2.98 -22.73
C ILE A 377 -8.66 3.10 -22.17
N LYS A 378 -9.60 3.61 -22.98
CA LYS A 378 -10.98 3.84 -22.54
C LYS A 378 -11.69 2.53 -22.17
N GLU A 379 -11.46 1.47 -22.94
CA GLU A 379 -12.05 0.15 -22.69
C GLU A 379 -11.60 -0.42 -21.34
N ASN A 380 -10.31 -0.28 -21.00
CA ASN A 380 -9.80 -0.72 -19.69
C ASN A 380 -10.52 -0.02 -18.53
N MET A 381 -10.68 1.30 -18.64
CA MET A 381 -11.36 2.08 -17.59
C MET A 381 -12.84 1.69 -17.48
N ASP A 382 -13.53 1.53 -18.61
CA ASP A 382 -14.95 1.15 -18.61
C ASP A 382 -15.15 -0.24 -18.01
N ARG A 383 -14.30 -1.19 -18.41
CA ARG A 383 -14.35 -2.57 -17.90
C ARG A 383 -14.09 -2.61 -16.40
N GLN A 384 -13.08 -1.92 -15.91
CA GLN A 384 -12.77 -1.90 -14.47
C GLN A 384 -13.91 -1.31 -13.64
N LEU A 385 -14.52 -0.20 -14.09
CA LEU A 385 -15.66 0.39 -13.38
C LEU A 385 -16.84 -0.58 -13.31
N GLU A 386 -17.11 -1.31 -14.40
CA GLU A 386 -18.19 -2.29 -14.49
C GLU A 386 -17.96 -3.48 -13.56
N VAL A 387 -16.81 -4.17 -13.70
CA VAL A 387 -16.60 -5.46 -13.03
C VAL A 387 -16.01 -5.34 -11.63
N CYS A 388 -15.30 -4.25 -11.32
CA CYS A 388 -14.74 -4.00 -9.99
C CYS A 388 -15.55 -2.97 -9.18
N HIS A 389 -16.78 -2.68 -9.59
CA HIS A 389 -17.75 -1.93 -8.78
C HIS A 389 -17.27 -0.53 -8.39
N GLU A 390 -16.61 0.16 -9.32
CA GLU A 390 -16.01 1.48 -9.12
C GLU A 390 -14.94 1.55 -8.01
N ALA A 391 -14.36 0.42 -7.57
CA ALA A 391 -13.21 0.43 -6.67
C ALA A 391 -12.06 1.30 -7.25
N PRO A 392 -11.23 1.96 -6.42
CA PRO A 392 -10.10 2.75 -6.91
C PRO A 392 -9.19 1.95 -7.85
N PHE A 393 -8.74 2.58 -8.93
CA PHE A 393 -7.91 1.94 -9.95
C PHE A 393 -6.48 2.50 -9.92
N TYR A 394 -5.49 1.61 -9.89
CA TYR A 394 -4.07 1.90 -9.74
C TYR A 394 -3.29 1.34 -10.94
N THR A 395 -2.87 2.21 -11.85
CA THR A 395 -2.28 1.80 -13.14
C THR A 395 -0.78 2.04 -13.21
N LEU A 396 -0.03 1.15 -13.87
CA LEU A 396 1.38 1.35 -14.20
C LEU A 396 1.53 2.05 -15.56
N GLY A 397 1.32 3.37 -15.60
CA GLY A 397 1.32 4.17 -16.84
C GLY A 397 -0.11 4.50 -17.29
N PRO A 398 -0.63 3.90 -18.39
CA PRO A 398 0.02 2.90 -19.23
C PRO A 398 0.97 3.51 -20.28
N LEU A 399 1.97 2.74 -20.72
CA LEU A 399 2.83 3.08 -21.86
C LEU A 399 2.03 2.97 -23.16
N THR A 400 1.98 4.06 -23.93
CA THR A 400 1.19 4.13 -25.18
C THR A 400 1.93 3.59 -26.40
N THR A 401 3.20 3.25 -26.23
CA THR A 401 4.11 2.67 -27.22
C THR A 401 5.18 1.88 -26.48
N ASP A 402 5.70 0.83 -27.12
CA ASP A 402 6.68 -0.10 -26.55
C ASP A 402 8.13 0.39 -26.66
#